data_AF-A0A0H5SYU8-F1
#
_entry.id   AF-A0A0H5SYU8-F1
#
_cell.length_a   1.000
_cell.length_b   1.000
_cell.length_c   1.000
_cell.angle_alpha   90.00
_cell.angle_beta   90.00
_cell.angle_gamma   90.00
#
_symmetry.space_group_name_H-M   'P 1'
#
loop_
_entity.id
_entity.type
_entity.pdbx_description
1 polymer ?
#
loop_
_entity_poly.entity_id
_entity_poly.type
_entity_poly.pdbx_seq_one_letter_code
_entity_poly.pdbx_strand_id
1 'polypeptide(L)'
;MQTIIINACYEKIKKTLHDSYDLLSDEGCLFAIVRTEYDNNYNVVHDFFQVINEAINIGYDYINTIVYPSSFYQNTFIIDNVKYIVWLAKNRKKMKFNKDAIREKHIWKDIEWGKREKNYNPKGKDPGNVWIPTEDDGHANITNHIILDDEGVIKRILDMSDCGSDFILINEPTVYNNTPPSLDNAHQTDTNLTINDLFSRVYFKSSENMDDIEDETIKVVVTSPPYWNLKNYFKEGQIGQESYDLYLERIKKVWSQCYKKLTPDGSLWININIRMHNSKVILIPYDIIKICKEIGFYYKGILIWHKSSGIPTNDKNLVDRHEYILAFTKNYDVNLNCDIMSSFSDYKNDIINGKAFWNINRKAGSIGKKYIHPAIYPNELVTRIVKMASNPGDIILDPFLGSGTSLIASVQLGRNFIGYEYYEGFQPLMESRFKVEIPNTKVDYII
;
A
#
# COMPACT_ATOMS: atom_id res chain seq x y z
N MET A 1 31.30 -5.77 13.02
CA MET A 1 30.53 -5.02 12.02
C MET A 1 29.16 -4.76 12.56
N GLN A 2 28.87 -3.49 12.80
CA GLN A 2 27.65 -3.05 13.47
C GLN A 2 26.56 -2.66 12.46
N THR A 3 26.93 -2.04 11.35
CA THR A 3 25.95 -1.61 10.34
C THR A 3 26.43 -1.92 8.93
N ILE A 4 25.54 -2.42 8.09
CA ILE A 4 25.73 -2.47 6.64
C ILE A 4 24.64 -1.66 5.98
N ILE A 5 25.03 -0.80 5.04
CA ILE A 5 24.10 -0.08 4.18
C ILE A 5 24.44 -0.47 2.75
N ILE A 6 23.45 -0.96 2.02
CA ILE A 6 23.60 -1.31 0.60
C ILE A 6 22.52 -0.62 -0.23
N ASN A 7 22.93 0.11 -1.25
CA ASN A 7 22.09 0.73 -2.26
C ASN A 7 22.53 0.18 -3.62
N ALA A 8 21.84 -0.84 -4.12
CA ALA A 8 22.22 -1.56 -5.33
C ALA A 8 21.03 -2.30 -5.96
N CYS A 9 21.26 -2.96 -7.10
CA CYS A 9 20.28 -3.86 -7.71
C CYS A 9 20.01 -5.10 -6.85
N TYR A 10 18.89 -5.77 -7.12
CA TYR A 10 18.42 -6.94 -6.38
C TYR A 10 19.50 -8.03 -6.25
N GLU A 11 20.17 -8.40 -7.34
CA GLU A 11 21.20 -9.46 -7.32
C GLU A 11 22.40 -9.12 -6.43
N LYS A 12 22.83 -7.85 -6.43
CA LYS A 12 23.92 -7.39 -5.56
C LYS A 12 23.49 -7.35 -4.10
N ILE A 13 22.25 -6.93 -3.82
CA ILE A 13 21.65 -6.97 -2.49
C ILE A 13 21.57 -8.40 -1.98
N LYS A 14 21.01 -9.32 -2.78
CA LYS A 14 20.91 -10.75 -2.46
C LYS A 14 22.28 -11.35 -2.12
N LYS A 15 23.28 -11.14 -2.95
CA LYS A 15 24.66 -11.60 -2.69
C LYS A 15 25.19 -11.05 -1.35
N THR A 16 24.98 -9.76 -1.11
CA THR A 16 25.43 -9.10 0.13
C THR A 16 24.73 -9.65 1.37
N LEU A 17 23.43 -9.98 1.29
CA LEU A 17 22.70 -10.62 2.39
C LEU A 17 23.38 -11.94 2.80
N HIS A 18 23.73 -12.79 1.84
CA HIS A 18 24.42 -14.06 2.11
C HIS A 18 25.83 -13.84 2.66
N ASP A 19 26.63 -13.03 1.98
CA ASP A 19 28.05 -12.83 2.32
C ASP A 19 28.24 -12.16 3.68
N SER A 20 27.25 -11.40 4.15
CA SER A 20 27.40 -10.56 5.34
C SER A 20 26.70 -11.05 6.61
N TYR A 21 25.83 -12.07 6.53
CA TYR A 21 25.08 -12.54 7.69
C TYR A 21 26.00 -12.96 8.85
N ASP A 22 27.00 -13.79 8.58
CA ASP A 22 27.94 -14.26 9.60
C ASP A 22 28.92 -13.18 10.06
N LEU A 23 29.17 -12.17 9.23
CA LEU A 23 30.09 -11.06 9.53
C LEU A 23 29.46 -9.99 10.45
N LEU A 24 28.13 -9.88 10.44
CA LEU A 24 27.42 -8.98 11.36
C LEU A 24 27.56 -9.46 12.81
N SER A 25 27.76 -8.51 13.72
CA SER A 25 27.63 -8.80 15.16
C SER A 25 26.18 -9.17 15.49
N ASP A 26 25.97 -9.82 16.63
CA ASP A 26 24.61 -10.07 17.16
C ASP A 26 23.79 -8.78 17.34
N GLU A 27 24.45 -7.64 17.55
CA GLU A 27 23.80 -6.34 17.69
C GLU A 27 23.60 -5.63 16.33
N GLY A 28 24.09 -6.23 15.25
CA GLY A 28 24.24 -5.58 13.96
C GLY A 28 22.97 -5.52 13.12
N CYS A 29 22.90 -4.47 12.29
CA CYS A 29 21.81 -4.25 11.34
C CYS A 29 22.31 -4.19 9.89
N LEU A 30 21.43 -4.55 8.96
CA LEU A 30 21.61 -4.35 7.53
C LEU A 30 20.42 -3.55 6.98
N PHE A 31 20.74 -2.51 6.22
CA PHE A 31 19.77 -1.64 5.55
C PHE A 31 19.96 -1.76 4.04
N ALA A 32 19.00 -2.39 3.37
CA ALA A 32 19.01 -2.50 1.92
C ALA A 32 18.09 -1.43 1.33
N ILE A 33 18.68 -0.45 0.65
CA ILE A 33 17.99 0.55 -0.16
C ILE A 33 17.67 -0.10 -1.51
N VAL A 34 16.38 -0.31 -1.77
CA VAL A 34 15.85 -1.05 -2.92
C VAL A 34 15.02 -0.09 -3.78
N ARG A 35 15.15 -0.26 -5.09
CA ARG A 35 14.23 0.31 -6.09
C ARG A 35 13.64 -0.86 -6.89
N THR A 36 12.37 -0.75 -7.24
CA THR A 36 11.69 -1.76 -8.06
C THR A 36 12.36 -1.88 -9.43
N GLU A 37 12.64 -3.11 -9.84
CA GLU A 37 13.21 -3.43 -11.14
C GLU A 37 12.11 -3.92 -12.08
N TYR A 38 12.09 -3.38 -13.30
CA TYR A 38 11.05 -3.64 -14.29
C TYR A 38 11.64 -4.25 -15.56
N ASP A 39 10.85 -5.06 -16.25
CA ASP A 39 11.15 -5.52 -17.61
C ASP A 39 10.81 -4.45 -18.66
N ASN A 40 11.06 -4.77 -19.93
CA ASN A 40 10.78 -3.87 -21.05
C ASN A 40 9.28 -3.57 -21.24
N ASN A 41 8.39 -4.34 -20.61
CA ASN A 41 6.93 -4.17 -20.64
C ASN A 41 6.41 -3.56 -19.33
N TYR A 42 7.30 -2.99 -18.52
CA TYR A 42 7.02 -2.36 -17.22
C TYR A 42 6.34 -3.30 -16.21
N ASN A 43 6.59 -4.60 -16.29
CA ASN A 43 6.22 -5.55 -15.24
C ASN A 43 7.35 -5.64 -14.23
N VAL A 44 6.99 -5.82 -12.96
CA VAL A 44 7.97 -5.97 -11.89
C VAL A 44 8.69 -7.32 -12.02
N VAL A 45 10.01 -7.23 -12.17
CA VAL A 45 10.94 -8.36 -12.13
C VAL A 45 11.36 -8.61 -10.68
N HIS A 46 11.84 -7.55 -10.04
CA HIS A 46 12.28 -7.58 -8.64
C HIS A 46 11.73 -6.42 -7.81
N ASP A 47 11.35 -6.71 -6.57
CA ASP A 47 10.90 -5.74 -5.60
C ASP A 47 11.53 -5.98 -4.22
N PHE A 48 11.21 -5.09 -3.27
CA PHE A 48 11.74 -5.19 -1.91
C PHE A 48 11.14 -6.36 -1.11
N PHE A 49 9.98 -6.90 -1.47
CA PHE A 49 9.41 -8.06 -0.77
C PHE A 49 10.27 -9.31 -0.99
N GLN A 50 10.83 -9.48 -2.19
CA GLN A 50 11.80 -10.54 -2.47
C GLN A 50 13.06 -10.41 -1.61
N VAL A 51 13.55 -9.18 -1.38
CA VAL A 51 14.69 -8.91 -0.50
C VAL A 51 14.38 -9.34 0.94
N ILE A 52 13.19 -8.99 1.45
CA ILE A 52 12.76 -9.41 2.80
C ILE A 52 12.66 -10.94 2.88
N ASN A 53 12.03 -11.58 1.90
CA ASN A 53 11.88 -13.03 1.87
C ASN A 53 13.24 -13.75 1.87
N GLU A 54 14.18 -13.30 1.03
CA GLU A 54 15.54 -13.85 0.99
C GLU A 54 16.24 -13.69 2.34
N ALA A 55 16.17 -12.51 2.95
CA ALA A 55 16.79 -12.24 4.23
C ALA A 55 16.25 -13.14 5.36
N ILE A 56 14.92 -13.35 5.41
CA ILE A 56 14.31 -14.24 6.40
C ILE A 56 14.81 -15.69 6.22
N ASN A 57 14.94 -16.15 4.98
CA ASN A 57 15.42 -17.51 4.69
C ASN A 57 16.89 -17.71 5.12
N ILE A 58 17.70 -16.65 5.07
CA ILE A 58 19.08 -16.66 5.58
C ILE A 58 19.11 -16.67 7.12
N GLY A 59 18.09 -16.07 7.76
CA GLY A 59 17.97 -16.01 9.22
C GLY A 59 18.04 -14.60 9.80
N TYR A 60 17.92 -13.55 8.97
CA TYR A 60 17.74 -12.18 9.46
C TYR A 60 16.36 -11.99 10.09
N ASP A 61 16.31 -11.17 11.13
CA ASP A 61 15.07 -10.64 11.66
C ASP A 61 14.65 -9.39 10.86
N TYR A 62 13.46 -9.42 10.25
CA TYR A 62 12.83 -8.24 9.67
C TYR A 62 12.36 -7.26 10.76
N ILE A 63 12.72 -5.98 10.62
CA ILE A 63 12.36 -4.92 11.58
C ILE A 63 11.28 -4.00 11.04
N ASN A 64 11.53 -3.36 9.89
CA ASN A 64 10.62 -2.44 9.24
C ASN A 64 10.97 -2.27 7.75
N THR A 65 10.02 -1.76 6.97
CA THR A 65 10.25 -1.26 5.62
C THR A 65 10.01 0.23 5.68
N ILE A 66 11.02 1.03 5.37
CA ILE A 66 10.89 2.48 5.27
C ILE A 66 10.69 2.83 3.80
N VAL A 67 9.82 3.80 3.51
CA VAL A 67 9.57 4.28 2.16
C VAL A 67 9.90 5.77 2.05
N TYR A 68 10.47 6.18 0.93
CA TYR A 68 10.75 7.59 0.64
C TYR A 68 10.64 7.88 -0.85
N PRO A 69 10.14 9.07 -1.24
CA PRO A 69 10.09 9.48 -2.62
C PRO A 69 11.47 9.91 -3.11
N SER A 70 11.77 9.60 -4.36
CA SER A 70 12.98 10.02 -5.07
C SER A 70 12.65 11.15 -6.05
N SER A 71 13.64 12.01 -6.31
CA SER A 71 13.55 13.01 -7.37
C SER A 71 13.52 12.42 -8.78
N PHE A 72 13.99 11.17 -8.91
CA PHE A 72 13.87 10.39 -10.14
C PHE A 72 12.69 9.43 -10.04
N TYR A 73 11.89 9.37 -11.10
CA TYR A 73 10.79 8.43 -11.26
C TYR A 73 10.98 7.56 -12.50
N GLN A 74 10.39 6.36 -12.52
CA GLN A 74 10.34 5.45 -13.65
C GLN A 74 8.97 5.57 -14.31
N ASN A 75 8.93 5.74 -15.63
CA ASN A 75 7.67 5.81 -16.38
C ASN A 75 7.08 4.40 -16.56
N THR A 76 6.44 3.92 -15.51
CA THR A 76 5.77 2.61 -15.46
C THR A 76 4.25 2.80 -15.35
N PHE A 77 3.51 1.69 -15.25
CA PHE A 77 2.04 1.67 -15.09
C PHE A 77 1.53 2.64 -14.00
N ILE A 78 2.29 2.84 -12.92
CA ILE A 78 1.93 3.72 -11.79
C ILE A 78 2.93 4.86 -11.55
N ILE A 79 3.76 5.23 -12.54
CA ILE A 79 4.78 6.28 -12.42
C ILE A 79 5.57 6.16 -11.09
N ASP A 80 6.41 5.13 -10.99
CA ASP A 80 7.08 4.78 -9.73
C ASP A 80 8.19 5.78 -9.37
N ASN A 81 8.01 6.50 -8.27
CA ASN A 81 9.02 7.38 -7.67
C ASN A 81 9.48 6.92 -6.28
N VAL A 82 9.20 5.68 -5.90
CA VAL A 82 9.44 5.17 -4.55
C VAL A 82 10.82 4.52 -4.46
N LYS A 83 11.46 4.69 -3.32
CA LYS A 83 12.54 3.83 -2.86
C LYS A 83 12.16 3.24 -1.50
N TYR A 84 12.67 2.04 -1.25
CA TYR A 84 12.40 1.25 -0.07
C TYR A 84 13.69 1.05 0.71
N ILE A 85 13.63 1.06 2.03
CA ILE A 85 14.72 0.62 2.90
C ILE A 85 14.22 -0.60 3.65
N VAL A 86 14.72 -1.76 3.30
CA VAL A 86 14.49 -3.00 4.03
C VAL A 86 15.45 -3.02 5.21
N TRP A 87 14.91 -2.82 6.42
CA TRP A 87 15.69 -2.84 7.66
C TRP A 87 15.65 -4.22 8.31
N LEU A 88 16.82 -4.83 8.38
CA LEU A 88 17.08 -6.17 8.91
C LEU A 88 18.03 -6.08 10.10
N ALA A 89 17.89 -7.03 11.03
CA ALA A 89 18.84 -7.23 12.12
C ALA A 89 19.31 -8.68 12.16
N LYS A 90 20.54 -8.92 12.60
CA LYS A 90 21.00 -10.30 12.87
C LYS A 90 20.25 -10.92 14.05
N ASN A 91 19.97 -10.11 15.07
CA ASN A 91 19.17 -10.50 16.22
C ASN A 91 18.37 -9.30 16.75
N ARG A 92 17.06 -9.31 16.53
CA ARG A 92 16.12 -8.25 16.94
C ARG A 92 16.15 -7.97 18.44
N LYS A 93 16.44 -8.98 19.26
CA LYS A 93 16.50 -8.81 20.72
C LYS A 93 17.75 -8.03 21.14
N LYS A 94 18.84 -8.12 20.38
CA LYS A 94 20.13 -7.51 20.70
C LYS A 94 20.47 -6.26 19.87
N MET A 95 19.76 -6.03 18.76
CA MET A 95 20.05 -4.93 17.85
C MET A 95 20.14 -3.56 18.56
N LYS A 96 21.09 -2.73 18.11
CA LYS A 96 21.19 -1.32 18.49
C LYS A 96 20.38 -0.45 17.54
N PHE A 97 19.67 0.51 18.13
CA PHE A 97 18.85 1.48 17.40
C PHE A 97 18.61 2.71 18.27
N ASN A 98 18.92 3.89 17.72
CA ASN A 98 18.69 5.18 18.33
C ASN A 98 17.57 5.92 17.60
N LYS A 99 16.33 5.67 18.04
CA LYS A 99 15.13 6.32 17.49
C LYS A 99 15.17 7.84 17.62
N ASP A 100 15.79 8.36 18.67
CA ASP A 100 15.82 9.80 18.98
C ASP A 100 16.69 10.58 17.99
N ALA A 101 17.70 9.95 17.40
CA ALA A 101 18.60 10.58 16.43
C ALA A 101 17.90 11.03 15.14
N ILE A 102 16.70 10.49 14.87
CA ILE A 102 15.95 10.75 13.63
C ILE A 102 14.52 11.27 13.89
N ARG A 103 14.26 11.74 15.11
CA ARG A 103 13.00 12.43 15.44
C ARG A 103 12.86 13.71 14.64
N GLU A 104 11.64 13.95 14.18
CA GLU A 104 11.29 15.20 13.52
C GLU A 104 10.86 16.24 14.55
N LYS A 105 11.05 17.52 14.24
CA LYS A 105 10.59 18.61 15.10
C LYS A 105 9.07 18.50 15.31
N HIS A 106 8.62 18.93 16.48
CA HIS A 106 7.18 19.08 16.69
C HIS A 106 6.68 20.23 15.84
N ILE A 107 5.72 19.92 14.98
CA ILE A 107 4.97 20.89 14.19
C ILE A 107 4.17 21.84 15.13
N TRP A 108 3.90 21.45 16.38
CA TRP A 108 3.06 22.17 17.35
C TRP A 108 3.79 22.63 18.62
N LYS A 109 5.10 22.93 18.54
CA LYS A 109 5.94 23.12 19.74
C LYS A 109 5.40 24.19 20.71
N ASP A 110 4.74 25.23 20.18
CA ASP A 110 4.26 26.38 20.95
C ASP A 110 2.75 26.34 21.27
N ILE A 111 2.05 25.24 20.98
CA ILE A 111 0.64 25.07 21.37
C ILE A 111 0.56 24.46 22.76
N GLU A 112 -0.29 25.03 23.61
CA GLU A 112 -0.56 24.51 24.96
C GLU A 112 -1.09 23.06 24.87
N TRP A 113 -0.28 22.10 25.33
CA TRP A 113 -0.56 20.67 25.12
C TRP A 113 -1.71 20.14 25.97
N GLY A 114 -2.25 20.92 26.91
CA GLY A 114 -3.39 20.57 27.75
C GLY A 114 -3.33 19.11 28.25
N LYS A 115 -4.40 18.33 28.01
CA LYS A 115 -4.48 16.90 28.40
C LYS A 115 -3.56 15.94 27.60
N ARG A 116 -2.78 16.44 26.65
CA ARG A 116 -1.87 15.66 25.77
C ARG A 116 -0.40 15.75 26.17
N GLU A 117 -0.06 16.45 27.25
CA GLU A 117 1.31 16.61 27.76
C GLU A 117 2.06 15.27 27.91
N LYS A 118 1.36 14.22 28.37
CA LYS A 118 1.92 12.86 28.49
C LYS A 118 2.39 12.22 27.16
N ASN A 119 1.96 12.74 26.01
CA ASN A 119 2.35 12.25 24.68
C ASN A 119 3.45 13.11 24.04
N TYR A 120 3.95 14.13 24.75
CA TYR A 120 4.99 15.02 24.29
C TYR A 120 6.37 14.46 24.64
N ASN A 121 7.22 14.27 23.63
CA ASN A 121 8.64 13.98 23.83
C ASN A 121 9.45 15.24 23.44
N PRO A 122 10.23 15.86 24.35
CA PRO A 122 10.94 17.10 24.07
C PRO A 122 11.93 17.00 22.90
N LYS A 123 12.36 15.78 22.54
CA LYS A 123 13.26 15.52 21.41
C LYS A 123 12.54 15.50 20.04
N GLY A 124 11.21 15.54 20.00
CA GLY A 124 10.44 15.60 18.75
C GLY A 124 9.41 14.48 18.57
N LYS A 125 8.72 14.51 17.43
CA LYS A 125 7.69 13.55 17.03
C LYS A 125 8.31 12.16 16.82
N ASP A 126 7.54 11.14 17.19
CA ASP A 126 7.96 9.76 16.98
C ASP A 126 8.12 9.47 15.47
N PRO A 127 9.31 9.02 15.02
CA PRO A 127 9.59 8.86 13.60
C PRO A 127 8.77 7.71 13.00
N GLY A 128 8.21 7.98 11.83
CA GLY A 128 7.48 7.01 11.02
C GLY A 128 8.37 6.31 10.00
N ASN A 129 7.86 5.22 9.44
CA ASN A 129 8.48 4.51 8.32
C ASN A 129 8.16 5.12 6.94
N VAL A 130 7.73 6.38 6.90
CA VAL A 130 7.59 7.19 5.68
C VAL A 130 8.49 8.40 5.87
N TRP A 131 9.57 8.49 5.10
CA TRP A 131 10.56 9.56 5.23
C TRP A 131 10.32 10.65 4.19
N ILE A 132 9.50 11.61 4.59
CA ILE A 132 9.24 12.86 3.86
C ILE A 132 9.31 13.98 4.89
N PRO A 133 10.52 14.47 5.23
CA PRO A 133 10.66 15.55 6.20
C PRO A 133 9.89 16.79 5.75
N THR A 134 9.47 17.59 6.71
CA THR A 134 8.67 18.79 6.46
C THR A 134 9.34 20.02 7.05
N GLU A 135 9.17 21.14 6.37
CA GLU A 135 9.34 22.46 6.95
C GLU A 135 7.97 23.01 7.33
N ASP A 136 7.91 23.79 8.39
CA ASP A 136 6.70 24.46 8.85
C ASP A 136 6.97 25.95 9.10
N ASP A 137 5.88 26.72 9.19
CA ASP A 137 5.90 28.17 9.44
C ASP A 137 6.08 28.54 10.93
N GLY A 138 6.38 27.58 11.81
CA GLY A 138 6.37 27.75 13.26
C GLY A 138 4.96 27.75 13.89
N HIS A 139 3.90 27.70 13.06
CA HIS A 139 2.50 27.69 13.46
C HIS A 139 1.78 26.42 13.02
N ALA A 140 2.54 25.34 12.91
CA ALA A 140 2.06 24.02 12.56
C ALA A 140 1.54 23.82 11.13
N ASN A 141 1.75 24.79 10.24
CA ASN A 141 1.40 24.64 8.85
C ASN A 141 2.63 24.19 8.07
N ILE A 142 2.55 23.01 7.45
CA ILE A 142 3.61 22.51 6.58
C ILE A 142 3.72 23.45 5.38
N THR A 143 4.88 24.08 5.22
CA THR A 143 5.19 24.99 4.12
C THR A 143 5.84 24.26 2.95
N ASN A 144 6.59 23.19 3.24
CA ASN A 144 7.34 22.44 2.24
C ASN A 144 7.51 20.97 2.66
N HIS A 145 7.50 20.07 1.67
CA HIS A 145 7.93 18.68 1.86
C HIS A 145 9.29 18.47 1.21
N ILE A 146 10.27 18.03 2.00
CA ILE A 146 11.65 17.86 1.56
C ILE A 146 11.81 16.46 0.96
N ILE A 147 12.42 16.37 -0.21
CA ILE A 147 12.91 15.11 -0.78
C ILE A 147 14.31 14.86 -0.25
N LEU A 148 14.51 13.70 0.36
CA LEU A 148 15.84 13.24 0.77
C LEU A 148 16.51 12.58 -0.44
N ASP A 149 17.71 13.02 -0.76
CA ASP A 149 18.60 12.28 -1.65
C ASP A 149 19.20 11.06 -0.95
N ASP A 150 19.91 10.22 -1.71
CA ASP A 150 20.48 8.99 -1.15
C ASP A 150 21.51 9.28 -0.04
N GLU A 151 22.28 10.37 -0.13
CA GLU A 151 23.22 10.79 0.92
C GLU A 151 22.51 11.16 2.22
N GLY A 152 21.45 11.97 2.14
CA GLY A 152 20.63 12.34 3.28
C GLY A 152 19.93 11.13 3.93
N VAL A 153 19.47 10.18 3.11
CA VAL A 153 18.92 8.90 3.60
C VAL A 153 19.99 8.07 4.29
N ILE A 154 21.16 7.88 3.69
CA ILE A 154 22.28 7.12 4.27
C ILE A 154 22.71 7.75 5.60
N LYS A 155 22.84 9.09 5.65
CA LYS A 155 23.16 9.80 6.89
C LYS A 155 22.10 9.51 7.97
N ARG A 156 20.82 9.57 7.62
CA ARG A 156 19.71 9.27 8.56
C ARG A 156 19.78 7.82 9.05
N ILE A 157 20.15 6.87 8.21
CA ILE A 157 20.38 5.47 8.61
C ILE A 157 21.55 5.36 9.59
N LEU A 158 22.69 6.00 9.28
CA LEU A 158 23.86 5.98 10.16
C LEU A 158 23.53 6.57 11.54
N ASP A 159 22.87 7.73 11.56
CA ASP A 159 22.42 8.42 12.78
C ASP A 159 21.52 7.50 13.64
N MET A 160 20.54 6.79 13.04
CA MET A 160 19.66 5.89 13.81
C MET A 160 20.29 4.54 14.17
N SER A 161 21.32 4.10 13.43
CA SER A 161 21.99 2.82 13.72
C SER A 161 23.00 2.93 14.88
N ASP A 162 23.42 4.16 15.20
CA ASP A 162 24.37 4.46 16.29
C ASP A 162 25.67 3.65 16.19
N CYS A 163 26.15 3.42 14.96
CA CYS A 163 27.29 2.54 14.69
C CYS A 163 28.66 3.25 14.75
N GLY A 164 28.69 4.58 14.88
CA GLY A 164 29.92 5.36 14.75
C GLY A 164 30.63 5.04 13.42
N SER A 165 31.90 4.63 13.48
CA SER A 165 32.69 4.23 12.32
C SER A 165 32.62 2.73 11.98
N ASP A 166 31.87 1.90 12.72
CA ASP A 166 31.75 0.46 12.45
C ASP A 166 30.62 0.17 11.45
N PHE A 167 30.76 0.70 10.23
CA PHE A 167 29.84 0.44 9.14
C PHE A 167 30.52 0.10 7.82
N ILE A 168 29.81 -0.62 6.97
CA ILE A 168 30.14 -0.81 5.56
C ILE A 168 29.04 -0.14 4.72
N LEU A 169 29.47 0.67 3.75
CA LEU A 169 28.60 1.28 2.75
C LEU A 169 28.93 0.70 1.37
N ILE A 170 27.94 0.06 0.75
CA ILE A 170 28.00 -0.39 -0.65
C ILE A 170 27.00 0.47 -1.43
N ASN A 171 27.49 1.48 -2.16
CA ASN A 171 26.64 2.43 -2.89
C ASN A 171 26.89 2.29 -4.40
N GLU A 172 26.10 1.42 -5.03
CA GLU A 172 26.10 1.14 -6.46
C GLU A 172 24.66 1.28 -7.02
N PRO A 173 24.03 2.46 -6.89
CA PRO A 173 22.62 2.62 -7.23
C PRO A 173 22.35 2.30 -8.70
N THR A 174 21.27 1.57 -8.96
CA THR A 174 20.84 1.26 -10.32
C THR A 174 20.47 2.55 -11.06
N VAL A 175 21.16 2.81 -12.18
CA VAL A 175 20.86 3.93 -13.08
C VAL A 175 19.89 3.43 -14.14
N TYR A 176 18.70 4.01 -14.19
CA TYR A 176 17.71 3.70 -15.23
C TYR A 176 17.76 4.80 -16.30
N ASN A 177 17.99 4.42 -17.56
CA ASN A 177 17.86 5.33 -18.69
C ASN A 177 16.36 5.52 -19.00
N ASN A 178 15.82 6.69 -18.73
CA ASN A 178 14.43 6.98 -19.07
C ASN A 178 14.32 7.61 -20.45
N THR A 179 13.77 6.88 -21.41
CA THR A 179 12.87 7.49 -22.39
C THR A 179 11.46 7.12 -21.94
N PRO A 180 10.54 8.08 -21.75
CA PRO A 180 9.14 7.76 -21.47
C PRO A 180 8.59 6.86 -22.58
N PRO A 181 7.83 5.80 -22.29
CA PRO A 181 6.92 5.26 -23.29
C PRO A 181 5.97 6.38 -23.70
N SER A 182 5.66 6.47 -25.00
CA SER A 182 4.58 7.31 -25.48
C SER A 182 3.29 6.87 -24.78
N LEU A 183 2.81 7.68 -23.85
CA LEU A 183 1.48 7.52 -23.28
C LEU A 183 0.50 7.86 -24.40
N ASP A 184 -0.04 6.83 -25.05
CA ASP A 184 -1.14 7.05 -25.99
C ASP A 184 -2.34 7.59 -25.18
N ASN A 185 -2.78 8.79 -25.58
CA ASN A 185 -3.90 9.48 -24.97
C ASN A 185 -5.14 8.58 -25.07
N ALA A 186 -5.64 8.12 -23.93
CA ALA A 186 -6.96 7.51 -23.88
C ALA A 186 -8.00 8.53 -24.37
N HIS A 187 -8.77 8.12 -25.37
CA HIS A 187 -9.81 8.91 -26.01
C HIS A 187 -10.76 9.55 -24.99
N GLN A 188 -10.96 10.86 -25.10
CA GLN A 188 -12.15 11.51 -24.56
C GLN A 188 -13.36 10.94 -25.29
N THR A 189 -14.19 10.18 -24.60
CA THR A 189 -15.54 9.87 -25.06
C THR A 189 -16.53 10.78 -24.35
N ASP A 190 -17.33 11.49 -25.14
CA ASP A 190 -18.51 12.23 -24.70
C ASP A 190 -19.42 11.34 -23.84
N THR A 191 -19.86 11.82 -22.68
CA THR A 191 -20.83 11.11 -21.84
C THR A 191 -21.98 12.02 -21.43
N ASN A 192 -23.10 11.89 -22.15
CA ASN A 192 -24.43 12.17 -21.62
C ASN A 192 -25.04 10.87 -21.03
N LEU A 193 -24.33 10.20 -20.12
CA LEU A 193 -24.90 9.11 -19.33
C LEU A 193 -25.57 9.72 -18.09
N THR A 194 -26.90 9.68 -18.03
CA THR A 194 -27.62 10.03 -16.82
C THR A 194 -27.41 8.95 -15.76
N ILE A 195 -27.13 9.36 -14.52
CA ILE A 195 -26.92 8.47 -13.35
C ILE A 195 -28.03 7.41 -13.19
N ASN A 196 -29.20 7.64 -13.77
CA ASN A 196 -30.38 6.78 -13.68
C ASN A 196 -30.27 5.43 -14.42
N ASP A 197 -29.30 5.25 -15.32
CA ASP A 197 -29.11 3.98 -16.06
C ASP A 197 -28.02 3.06 -15.48
N LEU A 198 -27.39 3.47 -14.37
CA LEU A 198 -26.37 2.69 -13.69
C LEU A 198 -26.99 1.68 -12.72
N PHE A 199 -26.37 0.50 -12.62
CA PHE A 199 -26.75 -0.53 -11.65
C PHE A 199 -25.71 -0.71 -10.55
N SER A 200 -26.18 -1.14 -9.39
CA SER A 200 -25.34 -1.54 -8.27
C SER A 200 -25.92 -2.80 -7.63
N ARG A 201 -25.12 -3.86 -7.52
CA ARG A 201 -25.52 -5.14 -6.93
C ARG A 201 -24.60 -5.54 -5.80
N VAL A 202 -25.18 -6.06 -4.73
CA VAL A 202 -24.43 -6.64 -3.60
C VAL A 202 -24.90 -8.08 -3.38
N TYR A 203 -23.98 -9.02 -3.49
CA TYR A 203 -24.22 -10.45 -3.24
C TYR A 203 -23.76 -10.79 -1.82
N PHE A 204 -24.66 -11.28 -0.98
CA PHE A 204 -24.36 -11.70 0.40
C PHE A 204 -23.84 -13.14 0.49
N LYS A 205 -22.74 -13.42 -0.21
CA LYS A 205 -22.10 -14.73 -0.25
C LYS A 205 -20.58 -14.65 -0.44
N SER A 206 -19.91 -15.80 -0.35
CA SER A 206 -18.46 -15.86 -0.54
C SER A 206 -18.09 -15.56 -2.00
N SER A 207 -17.12 -14.66 -2.20
CA SER A 207 -16.49 -14.37 -3.49
C SER A 207 -15.57 -15.48 -3.99
N GLU A 208 -15.42 -16.59 -3.24
CA GLU A 208 -14.74 -17.80 -3.72
C GLU A 208 -15.48 -18.43 -4.92
N ASN A 209 -16.76 -18.08 -5.14
CA ASN A 209 -17.55 -18.39 -6.33
C ASN A 209 -18.30 -17.13 -6.81
N MET A 210 -18.14 -16.77 -8.09
CA MET A 210 -18.80 -15.63 -8.73
C MET A 210 -19.58 -16.04 -10.00
N ASP A 211 -20.25 -17.19 -9.99
CA ASP A 211 -20.95 -17.74 -11.16
C ASP A 211 -22.17 -16.91 -11.61
N ASP A 212 -22.64 -15.95 -10.80
CA ASP A 212 -23.78 -15.07 -11.11
C ASP A 212 -23.43 -13.88 -12.00
N ILE A 213 -22.15 -13.70 -12.31
CA ILE A 213 -21.66 -12.63 -13.18
C ILE A 213 -20.91 -13.23 -14.35
N GLU A 214 -21.10 -12.65 -15.53
CA GLU A 214 -20.44 -13.10 -16.76
C GLU A 214 -18.92 -12.85 -16.70
N ASP A 215 -18.15 -13.77 -17.27
CA ASP A 215 -16.71 -13.59 -17.43
C ASP A 215 -16.43 -12.39 -18.34
N GLU A 216 -15.26 -11.77 -18.15
CA GLU A 216 -14.77 -10.66 -18.99
C GLU A 216 -15.68 -9.42 -19.07
N THR A 217 -16.39 -9.09 -17.98
CA THR A 217 -17.27 -7.90 -17.90
C THR A 217 -16.79 -6.83 -16.93
N ILE A 218 -15.88 -7.17 -16.00
CA ILE A 218 -15.39 -6.27 -14.95
C ILE A 218 -14.19 -5.49 -15.46
N LYS A 219 -14.20 -4.16 -15.35
CA LYS A 219 -13.05 -3.33 -15.73
C LYS A 219 -11.98 -3.25 -14.64
N VAL A 220 -12.41 -3.02 -13.40
CA VAL A 220 -11.51 -2.83 -12.26
C VAL A 220 -11.99 -3.68 -11.10
N VAL A 221 -11.08 -4.46 -10.52
CA VAL A 221 -11.25 -5.01 -9.19
C VAL A 221 -10.45 -4.14 -8.22
N VAL A 222 -11.09 -3.60 -7.20
CA VAL A 222 -10.43 -2.80 -6.15
C VAL A 222 -10.93 -3.23 -4.79
N THR A 223 -10.00 -3.63 -3.91
CA THR A 223 -10.39 -4.27 -2.65
C THR A 223 -9.31 -4.19 -1.57
N SER A 224 -9.71 -4.56 -0.35
CA SER A 224 -8.83 -4.78 0.80
C SER A 224 -9.24 -6.11 1.46
N PRO A 225 -8.58 -7.24 1.12
CA PRO A 225 -8.98 -8.55 1.64
C PRO A 225 -8.79 -8.62 3.17
N PRO A 226 -9.40 -9.61 3.85
CA PRO A 226 -9.05 -9.92 5.23
C PRO A 226 -7.56 -10.23 5.36
N TYR A 227 -6.84 -9.49 6.19
CA TYR A 227 -5.44 -9.83 6.47
C TYR A 227 -5.44 -11.02 7.43
N TRP A 228 -4.68 -12.06 7.10
CA TRP A 228 -4.71 -13.34 7.82
C TRP A 228 -4.59 -13.16 9.34
N ASN A 229 -5.56 -13.70 10.08
CA ASN A 229 -5.63 -13.71 11.52
C ASN A 229 -5.49 -12.31 12.16
N LEU A 230 -6.06 -11.26 11.53
CA LEU A 230 -6.04 -9.88 12.04
C LEU A 230 -7.37 -9.39 12.60
N LYS A 231 -8.47 -9.55 11.88
CA LYS A 231 -9.80 -9.07 12.29
C LYS A 231 -10.83 -10.20 12.21
N ASN A 232 -11.77 -10.15 13.13
CA ASN A 232 -13.01 -10.91 13.08
C ASN A 232 -14.11 -10.02 12.47
N TYR A 233 -14.77 -10.52 11.44
CA TYR A 233 -15.87 -9.89 10.69
C TYR A 233 -17.23 -10.54 11.00
N PHE A 234 -17.31 -11.24 12.14
CA PHE A 234 -18.53 -11.67 12.81
C PHE A 234 -19.33 -12.79 12.13
N LYS A 235 -18.75 -13.51 11.17
CA LYS A 235 -19.37 -14.69 10.54
C LYS A 235 -18.43 -15.89 10.54
N GLU A 236 -18.97 -17.04 10.93
CA GLU A 236 -18.25 -18.32 10.88
C GLU A 236 -17.88 -18.68 9.43
N GLY A 237 -16.68 -19.18 9.22
CA GLY A 237 -16.14 -19.49 7.89
C GLY A 237 -15.62 -18.28 7.11
N GLN A 238 -15.54 -17.09 7.71
CA GLN A 238 -14.85 -15.94 7.09
C GLN A 238 -13.42 -16.30 6.66
N ILE A 239 -12.91 -15.66 5.62
CA ILE A 239 -11.50 -15.78 5.24
C ILE A 239 -10.63 -15.09 6.30
N GLY A 240 -9.49 -15.71 6.60
CA GLY A 240 -8.47 -15.18 7.50
C GLY A 240 -8.60 -15.61 8.96
N GLN A 241 -9.35 -16.66 9.29
CA GLN A 241 -9.35 -17.28 10.64
C GLN A 241 -8.82 -18.72 10.64
N GLU A 242 -8.60 -19.28 9.46
CA GLU A 242 -7.99 -20.59 9.19
C GLU A 242 -6.44 -20.60 9.33
N SER A 243 -5.79 -21.74 9.07
CA SER A 243 -4.32 -21.78 8.92
C SER A 243 -3.85 -20.90 7.77
N TYR A 244 -2.58 -20.48 7.79
CA TYR A 244 -2.06 -19.60 6.75
C TYR A 244 -2.09 -20.22 5.35
N ASP A 245 -1.76 -21.51 5.22
CA ASP A 245 -1.81 -22.20 3.93
C ASP A 245 -3.24 -22.26 3.38
N LEU A 246 -4.22 -22.60 4.23
CA LEU A 246 -5.63 -22.62 3.81
C LEU A 246 -6.14 -21.22 3.47
N TYR A 247 -5.65 -20.18 4.16
CA TYR A 247 -5.94 -18.79 3.80
C TYR A 247 -5.43 -18.46 2.40
N LEU A 248 -4.19 -18.84 2.06
CA LEU A 248 -3.63 -18.63 0.73
C LEU A 248 -4.41 -19.40 -0.35
N GLU A 249 -4.84 -20.63 -0.08
CA GLU A 249 -5.70 -21.41 -0.99
C GLU A 249 -7.04 -20.72 -1.26
N ARG A 250 -7.70 -20.20 -0.21
CA ARG A 250 -8.99 -19.50 -0.34
C ARG A 250 -8.84 -18.16 -1.06
N ILE A 251 -7.80 -17.41 -0.75
CA ILE A 251 -7.45 -16.17 -1.44
C ILE A 251 -7.15 -16.44 -2.93
N LYS A 252 -6.45 -17.53 -3.26
CA LYS A 252 -6.23 -17.96 -4.65
C LYS A 252 -7.54 -18.23 -5.40
N LYS A 253 -8.55 -18.81 -4.76
CA LYS A 253 -9.88 -19.00 -5.38
C LYS A 253 -10.51 -17.65 -5.74
N VAL A 254 -10.50 -16.69 -4.82
CA VAL A 254 -11.05 -15.34 -5.06
C VAL A 254 -10.31 -14.65 -6.20
N TRP A 255 -8.97 -14.65 -6.19
CA TRP A 255 -8.19 -14.05 -7.28
C TRP A 255 -8.40 -14.75 -8.63
N SER A 256 -8.63 -16.07 -8.62
CA SER A 256 -8.95 -16.81 -9.84
C SER A 256 -10.32 -16.41 -10.40
N GLN A 257 -11.31 -16.17 -9.53
CA GLN A 257 -12.59 -15.60 -9.95
C GLN A 257 -12.38 -14.19 -10.54
N CYS A 258 -11.69 -13.30 -9.82
CA CYS A 258 -11.39 -11.95 -10.30
C CYS A 258 -10.71 -11.95 -11.69
N TYR A 259 -9.74 -12.84 -11.91
CA TYR A 259 -9.06 -12.97 -13.21
C TYR A 259 -10.02 -13.32 -14.35
N LYS A 260 -10.93 -14.27 -14.14
CA LYS A 260 -11.94 -14.66 -15.13
C LYS A 260 -12.91 -13.51 -15.42
N LYS A 261 -13.36 -12.80 -14.39
CA LYS A 261 -14.36 -11.73 -14.52
C LYS A 261 -13.81 -10.45 -15.13
N LEU A 262 -12.50 -10.20 -15.02
CA LEU A 262 -11.87 -9.02 -15.61
C LEU A 262 -11.91 -9.05 -17.15
N THR A 263 -12.22 -7.91 -17.77
CA THR A 263 -12.02 -7.70 -19.20
C THR A 263 -10.53 -7.90 -19.56
N PRO A 264 -10.18 -8.23 -20.82
CA PRO A 264 -8.78 -8.35 -21.25
C PRO A 264 -7.92 -7.12 -20.89
N ASP A 265 -8.52 -5.93 -20.94
CA ASP A 265 -7.90 -4.65 -20.62
C ASP A 265 -8.15 -4.19 -19.16
N GLY A 266 -8.49 -5.13 -18.27
CA GLY A 266 -8.86 -4.88 -16.89
C GLY A 266 -7.69 -4.94 -15.89
N SER A 267 -7.92 -4.38 -14.70
CA SER A 267 -6.90 -4.29 -13.64
C SER A 267 -7.41 -4.71 -12.26
N LEU A 268 -6.49 -5.21 -11.42
CA LEU A 268 -6.73 -5.64 -10.04
C LEU A 268 -5.85 -4.83 -9.09
N TRP A 269 -6.47 -4.25 -8.07
CA TRP A 269 -5.86 -3.38 -7.07
C TRP A 269 -6.14 -3.90 -5.66
N ILE A 270 -5.09 -4.25 -4.92
CA ILE A 270 -5.21 -4.92 -3.62
C ILE A 270 -4.52 -4.08 -2.56
N ASN A 271 -5.29 -3.48 -1.65
CA ASN A 271 -4.76 -2.88 -0.43
C ASN A 271 -4.39 -3.96 0.58
N ILE A 272 -3.11 -4.07 0.92
CA ILE A 272 -2.57 -5.11 1.81
C ILE A 272 -1.35 -4.57 2.60
N ASN A 273 -1.00 -5.20 3.71
CA ASN A 273 0.22 -4.87 4.44
C ASN A 273 0.94 -6.13 4.95
N ILE A 274 2.22 -6.00 5.28
CA ILE A 274 2.99 -7.01 6.02
C ILE A 274 2.37 -7.18 7.40
N ARG A 275 2.32 -8.42 7.89
CA ARG A 275 1.75 -8.74 9.19
C ARG A 275 2.80 -9.30 10.13
N MET A 276 2.80 -8.81 11.38
CA MET A 276 3.52 -9.46 12.47
C MET A 276 2.54 -10.38 13.21
N HIS A 277 2.89 -11.66 13.35
CA HIS A 277 2.10 -12.64 14.09
C HIS A 277 3.04 -13.51 14.95
N ASN A 278 2.80 -13.58 16.26
CA ASN A 278 3.65 -14.29 17.22
C ASN A 278 5.16 -13.98 17.06
N SER A 279 5.48 -12.69 16.94
CA SER A 279 6.83 -12.16 16.70
C SER A 279 7.49 -12.56 15.38
N LYS A 280 6.81 -13.31 14.51
CA LYS A 280 7.26 -13.63 13.15
C LYS A 280 6.62 -12.68 12.14
N VAL A 281 7.39 -12.37 11.10
CA VAL A 281 6.90 -11.62 9.94
C VAL A 281 6.17 -12.58 9.00
N ILE A 282 5.00 -12.16 8.55
CA ILE A 282 4.18 -12.83 7.55
C ILE A 282 4.08 -11.89 6.35
N LEU A 283 4.69 -12.30 5.24
CA LEU A 283 4.75 -11.51 4.01
C LEU A 283 3.52 -11.77 3.13
N ILE A 284 2.33 -11.47 3.66
CA ILE A 284 1.07 -11.62 2.91
C ILE A 284 1.12 -10.96 1.51
N PRO A 285 1.66 -9.74 1.34
CA PRO A 285 1.78 -9.14 0.01
C PRO A 285 2.64 -9.97 -0.95
N TYR A 286 3.76 -10.54 -0.49
CA TYR A 286 4.65 -11.38 -1.29
C TYR A 286 3.93 -12.64 -1.79
N ASP A 287 3.21 -13.31 -0.90
CA ASP A 287 2.48 -14.53 -1.24
C ASP A 287 1.31 -14.25 -2.19
N ILE A 288 0.60 -13.12 -2.01
CA ILE A 288 -0.44 -12.66 -2.95
C ILE A 288 0.17 -12.37 -4.33
N ILE A 289 1.31 -11.68 -4.41
CA ILE A 289 2.00 -11.42 -5.69
C ILE A 289 2.30 -12.74 -6.40
N LYS A 290 2.84 -13.74 -5.69
CA LYS A 290 3.12 -15.07 -6.26
C LYS A 290 1.86 -15.75 -6.76
N ILE A 291 0.79 -15.75 -5.98
CA ILE A 291 -0.50 -16.35 -6.36
C ILE A 291 -1.07 -15.66 -7.61
N CYS A 292 -1.09 -14.32 -7.64
CA CYS A 292 -1.58 -13.57 -8.78
C CYS A 292 -0.76 -13.86 -10.05
N LYS A 293 0.58 -13.90 -9.95
CA LYS A 293 1.46 -14.29 -11.07
C LYS A 293 1.21 -15.72 -11.54
N GLU A 294 0.98 -16.66 -10.64
CA GLU A 294 0.64 -18.05 -10.97
C GLU A 294 -0.70 -18.16 -11.71
N ILE A 295 -1.70 -17.36 -11.34
CA ILE A 295 -3.01 -17.30 -12.00
C ILE A 295 -2.88 -16.72 -13.42
N GLY A 296 -1.89 -15.86 -13.68
CA GLY A 296 -1.65 -15.24 -14.97
C GLY A 296 -1.74 -13.71 -14.97
N PHE A 297 -1.84 -13.06 -13.81
CA PHE A 297 -1.78 -11.61 -13.73
C PHE A 297 -0.36 -11.08 -13.97
N TYR A 298 -0.26 -9.92 -14.61
CA TYR A 298 0.96 -9.14 -14.70
C TYR A 298 1.08 -8.21 -13.50
N TYR A 299 2.16 -8.35 -12.73
CA TYR A 299 2.41 -7.50 -11.58
C TYR A 299 3.07 -6.18 -12.01
N LYS A 300 2.40 -5.06 -11.75
CA LYS A 300 2.76 -3.74 -12.27
C LYS A 300 3.41 -2.80 -11.24
N GLY A 301 3.42 -3.16 -9.96
CA GLY A 301 4.08 -2.39 -8.92
C GLY A 301 3.20 -2.11 -7.70
N ILE A 302 3.61 -1.11 -6.92
CA ILE A 302 3.05 -0.80 -5.61
C ILE A 302 2.81 0.70 -5.50
N LEU A 303 1.57 1.09 -5.20
CA LEU A 303 1.31 2.44 -4.67
C LEU A 303 1.47 2.42 -3.15
N ILE A 304 2.06 3.48 -2.62
CA ILE A 304 2.18 3.72 -1.19
C ILE A 304 1.04 4.60 -0.74
N TRP A 305 0.13 4.03 0.04
CA TRP A 305 -0.82 4.84 0.80
C TRP A 305 -0.18 5.30 2.10
N HIS A 306 0.27 6.54 2.13
CA HIS A 306 0.73 7.24 3.32
C HIS A 306 -0.46 7.68 4.18
N LYS A 307 -0.52 7.15 5.42
CA LYS A 307 -1.55 7.38 6.43
C LYS A 307 -1.12 8.49 7.40
N SER A 308 -2.02 9.40 7.75
CA SER A 308 -1.77 10.45 8.76
C SER A 308 -1.71 9.97 10.20
N SER A 309 -2.19 8.77 10.49
CA SER A 309 -2.10 8.13 11.79
C SER A 309 -1.35 6.81 11.66
N GLY A 310 -0.56 6.51 12.68
CA GLY A 310 0.13 5.24 12.83
C GLY A 310 -0.10 4.71 14.23
N ILE A 311 -0.04 3.40 14.38
CA ILE A 311 -0.13 2.77 15.71
C ILE A 311 1.25 2.95 16.37
N PRO A 312 1.34 3.53 17.58
CA PRO A 312 2.60 3.62 18.30
C PRO A 312 3.28 2.26 18.38
N THR A 313 4.56 2.22 18.06
CA THR A 313 5.39 1.02 18.16
C THR A 313 6.31 1.13 19.37
N ASN A 314 6.95 0.02 19.75
CA ASN A 314 7.96 0.04 20.80
C ASN A 314 9.22 0.80 20.36
N ASP A 315 10.14 1.03 21.29
CA ASP A 315 11.37 1.79 21.02
C ASP A 315 12.33 1.11 20.03
N LYS A 316 12.07 -0.16 19.68
CA LYS A 316 12.85 -0.96 18.72
C LYS A 316 12.22 -0.97 17.33
N ASN A 317 11.30 -0.04 17.03
CA ASN A 317 10.70 0.05 15.71
C ASN A 317 10.26 1.48 15.37
N LEU A 318 10.07 1.72 14.08
CA LEU A 318 9.42 2.93 13.58
C LEU A 318 7.90 2.77 13.57
N VAL A 319 7.18 3.89 13.64
CA VAL A 319 5.72 3.89 13.56
C VAL A 319 5.29 3.51 12.14
N ASP A 320 4.37 2.57 12.02
CA ASP A 320 3.81 2.21 10.71
C ASP A 320 2.87 3.33 10.20
N ARG A 321 3.24 3.92 9.07
CA ARG A 321 2.58 5.07 8.45
C ARG A 321 2.15 4.79 7.02
N HIS A 322 2.28 3.57 6.51
CA HIS A 322 1.81 3.26 5.16
C HIS A 322 1.15 1.89 5.03
N GLU A 323 0.46 1.69 3.91
CA GLU A 323 0.02 0.39 3.40
C GLU A 323 0.34 0.31 1.91
N TYR A 324 0.35 -0.90 1.38
CA TYR A 324 0.67 -1.18 -0.01
C TYR A 324 -0.61 -1.39 -0.80
N ILE A 325 -0.71 -0.77 -1.96
CA ILE A 325 -1.70 -1.14 -2.97
C ILE A 325 -0.95 -1.82 -4.09
N LEU A 326 -1.11 -3.14 -4.17
CA LEU A 326 -0.53 -3.94 -5.24
C LEU A 326 -1.36 -3.75 -6.51
N ALA A 327 -0.69 -3.41 -7.61
CA ALA A 327 -1.31 -3.21 -8.91
C ALA A 327 -1.02 -4.38 -9.85
N PHE A 328 -2.06 -4.93 -10.46
CA PHE A 328 -1.98 -6.01 -11.43
C PHE A 328 -2.86 -5.72 -12.65
N THR A 329 -2.51 -6.30 -13.79
CA THR A 329 -3.31 -6.24 -15.02
C THR A 329 -3.54 -7.64 -15.59
N LYS A 330 -4.67 -7.84 -16.28
CA LYS A 330 -4.97 -9.13 -16.93
C LYS A 330 -4.06 -9.38 -18.12
N ASN A 331 -3.84 -8.35 -18.96
CA ASN A 331 -2.91 -8.37 -20.09
C ASN A 331 -1.82 -7.30 -19.97
N TYR A 332 -0.85 -7.31 -20.89
CA TYR A 332 0.25 -6.34 -20.93
C TYR A 332 -0.21 -4.92 -21.31
N ASP A 333 -1.13 -4.82 -22.27
CA ASP A 333 -1.53 -3.56 -22.94
C ASP A 333 -2.63 -2.79 -22.18
N VAL A 334 -2.56 -2.78 -20.85
CA VAL A 334 -3.49 -2.02 -20.01
C VAL A 334 -2.89 -0.67 -19.67
N ASN A 335 -3.59 0.40 -20.05
CA ASN A 335 -3.18 1.78 -19.79
C ASN A 335 -4.01 2.41 -18.67
N LEU A 336 -3.38 3.28 -17.90
CA LEU A 336 -4.06 4.18 -16.97
C LEU A 336 -4.20 5.56 -17.57
N ASN A 337 -5.17 6.32 -17.07
CA ASN A 337 -5.22 7.75 -17.30
C ASN A 337 -4.15 8.46 -16.45
N CYS A 338 -2.93 8.57 -17.00
CA CYS A 338 -1.78 9.19 -16.35
C CYS A 338 -1.95 10.70 -16.13
N ASP A 339 -2.78 11.38 -16.90
CA ASP A 339 -3.11 12.81 -16.67
C ASP A 339 -3.89 12.98 -15.37
N ILE A 340 -4.88 12.11 -15.14
CA ILE A 340 -5.63 12.07 -13.89
C ILE A 340 -4.68 11.75 -12.72
N MET A 341 -3.81 10.76 -12.88
CA MET A 341 -2.83 10.43 -11.85
C MET A 341 -1.92 11.62 -11.54
N SER A 342 -1.37 12.27 -12.58
CA SER A 342 -0.47 13.41 -12.45
C SER A 342 -1.13 14.64 -11.83
N SER A 343 -2.46 14.73 -11.86
CA SER A 343 -3.22 15.84 -11.28
C SER A 343 -3.30 15.83 -9.75
N PHE A 344 -2.96 14.73 -9.08
CA PHE A 344 -3.08 14.63 -7.62
C PHE A 344 -1.98 15.41 -6.90
N SER A 345 -2.38 16.38 -6.08
CA SER A 345 -1.48 17.25 -5.31
C SER A 345 -1.66 17.05 -3.80
N ASP A 346 -0.96 16.04 -3.28
CA ASP A 346 -1.03 15.59 -1.89
C ASP A 346 -0.02 16.27 -0.97
N TYR A 347 1.08 16.75 -1.57
CA TYR A 347 2.26 17.27 -0.90
C TYR A 347 2.55 18.69 -1.37
N LYS A 348 3.23 19.46 -0.50
CA LYS A 348 3.84 20.76 -0.84
C LYS A 348 5.16 20.57 -1.58
N ASN A 349 5.19 19.64 -2.54
CA ASN A 349 6.32 19.35 -3.41
C ASN A 349 5.84 18.56 -4.64
N ASP A 350 5.92 19.19 -5.81
CA ASP A 350 5.38 18.63 -7.07
C ASP A 350 6.14 17.42 -7.60
N ILE A 351 7.38 17.21 -7.17
CA ILE A 351 8.16 16.04 -7.54
C ILE A 351 7.57 14.78 -6.89
N ILE A 352 6.95 14.89 -5.72
CA ILE A 352 6.27 13.77 -5.04
C ILE A 352 4.88 13.53 -5.65
N ASN A 353 4.17 14.62 -5.95
CA ASN A 353 2.79 14.62 -6.42
C ASN A 353 2.59 13.84 -7.72
N GLY A 354 1.39 13.27 -7.85
CA GLY A 354 0.93 12.60 -9.06
C GLY A 354 1.65 11.31 -9.46
N LYS A 355 2.25 10.62 -8.48
CA LYS A 355 3.09 9.42 -8.67
C LYS A 355 2.67 8.33 -7.69
N ALA A 356 3.54 7.35 -7.42
CA ALA A 356 3.24 6.21 -6.57
C ALA A 356 3.09 6.50 -5.05
N PHE A 357 3.31 7.74 -4.59
CA PHE A 357 3.12 8.15 -3.19
C PHE A 357 1.84 8.94 -2.97
N TRP A 358 0.85 8.37 -2.26
CA TRP A 358 -0.44 9.05 -1.99
C TRP A 358 -0.64 9.32 -0.50
N ASN A 359 -0.82 10.59 -0.14
CA ASN A 359 -1.13 10.99 1.23
C ASN A 359 -2.64 11.11 1.42
N ILE A 360 -3.25 10.07 1.99
CA ILE A 360 -4.69 10.02 2.17
C ILE A 360 -5.02 9.82 3.65
N ASN A 361 -5.70 10.81 4.21
CA ASN A 361 -6.11 10.78 5.61
C ASN A 361 -7.30 9.85 5.81
N ARG A 362 -7.20 8.97 6.82
CA ARG A 362 -8.38 8.21 7.29
C ARG A 362 -9.31 9.17 8.02
N LYS A 363 -10.60 9.15 7.68
CA LYS A 363 -11.63 9.69 8.59
C LYS A 363 -11.65 8.77 9.82
N ALA A 364 -11.24 9.29 10.97
CA ALA A 364 -11.19 8.50 12.21
C ALA A 364 -12.60 8.25 12.76
N GLY A 365 -12.84 7.02 13.24
CA GLY A 365 -14.08 6.63 13.93
C GLY A 365 -14.80 5.46 13.25
N SER A 366 -15.60 4.74 14.03
CA SER A 366 -16.69 3.94 13.49
C SER A 366 -17.63 4.85 12.67
N ILE A 367 -18.31 4.31 11.67
CA ILE A 367 -19.32 5.06 10.92
C ILE A 367 -20.52 5.25 11.85
N GLY A 368 -20.45 6.31 12.67
CA GLY A 368 -21.32 6.54 13.82
C GLY A 368 -21.05 5.62 15.01
N LYS A 369 -21.84 5.76 16.08
CA LYS A 369 -21.78 4.89 17.28
C LYS A 369 -22.55 3.57 17.13
N LYS A 370 -23.38 3.46 16.09
CA LYS A 370 -24.39 2.39 15.93
C LYS A 370 -23.86 1.16 15.18
N TYR A 371 -22.91 1.35 14.26
CA TYR A 371 -22.41 0.29 13.39
C TYR A 371 -20.89 0.19 13.49
N ILE A 372 -20.38 -1.03 13.54
CA ILE A 372 -18.95 -1.31 13.69
C ILE A 372 -18.48 -2.14 12.50
N HIS A 373 -17.56 -1.58 11.72
CA HIS A 373 -16.75 -2.34 10.77
C HIS A 373 -15.28 -2.22 11.19
N PRO A 374 -14.55 -3.34 11.32
CA PRO A 374 -13.27 -3.35 12.03
C PRO A 374 -12.09 -2.75 11.22
N ALA A 375 -12.23 -2.63 9.90
CA ALA A 375 -11.18 -2.11 9.02
C ALA A 375 -11.77 -1.51 7.73
N ILE A 376 -11.98 -0.19 7.69
CA ILE A 376 -12.49 0.51 6.50
C ILE A 376 -11.34 1.31 5.87
N TYR A 377 -11.08 1.12 4.58
CA TYR A 377 -10.20 1.98 3.79
C TYR A 377 -10.90 3.26 3.29
N PRO A 378 -10.17 4.34 2.95
CA PRO A 378 -10.74 5.64 2.63
C PRO A 378 -11.41 5.66 1.25
N ASN A 379 -12.51 6.41 1.13
CA ASN A 379 -13.20 6.63 -0.14
C ASN A 379 -12.26 7.18 -1.22
N GLU A 380 -11.45 8.18 -0.87
CA GLU A 380 -10.50 8.83 -1.78
C GLU A 380 -9.51 7.85 -2.42
N LEU A 381 -9.06 6.83 -1.67
CA LEU A 381 -8.15 5.82 -2.22
C LEU A 381 -8.80 5.07 -3.38
N VAL A 382 -10.05 4.64 -3.20
CA VAL A 382 -10.82 3.94 -4.23
C VAL A 382 -11.22 4.88 -5.36
N THR A 383 -11.65 6.10 -5.05
CA THR A 383 -12.00 7.13 -6.05
C THR A 383 -10.85 7.35 -7.02
N ARG A 384 -9.62 7.51 -6.54
CA ARG A 384 -8.44 7.73 -7.41
C ARG A 384 -8.18 6.54 -8.34
N ILE A 385 -8.21 5.31 -7.80
CA ILE A 385 -8.02 4.08 -8.57
C ILE A 385 -9.09 3.95 -9.66
N VAL A 386 -10.38 4.08 -9.30
CA VAL A 386 -11.49 3.98 -10.26
C VAL A 386 -11.37 5.06 -11.33
N LYS A 387 -11.03 6.29 -10.95
CA LYS A 387 -10.91 7.42 -11.88
C LYS A 387 -9.77 7.22 -12.89
N MET A 388 -8.67 6.58 -12.51
CA MET A 388 -7.53 6.34 -13.42
C MET A 388 -7.63 5.07 -14.24
N ALA A 389 -8.33 4.05 -13.74
CA ALA A 389 -8.34 2.69 -14.32
C ALA A 389 -9.65 2.31 -15.02
N SER A 390 -10.64 3.22 -15.08
CA SER A 390 -11.93 2.98 -15.71
C SER A 390 -12.52 4.26 -16.32
N ASN A 391 -13.54 4.11 -17.14
CA ASN A 391 -14.39 5.16 -17.70
C ASN A 391 -15.81 5.12 -17.09
N PRO A 392 -16.59 6.22 -17.17
CA PRO A 392 -18.01 6.18 -16.80
C PRO A 392 -18.74 5.02 -17.52
N GLY A 393 -19.64 4.33 -16.83
CA GLY A 393 -20.35 3.16 -17.34
C GLY A 393 -19.61 1.83 -17.16
N ASP A 394 -18.29 1.82 -16.94
CA ASP A 394 -17.56 0.58 -16.65
C ASP A 394 -18.05 -0.09 -15.36
N ILE A 395 -17.85 -1.41 -15.25
CA ILE A 395 -18.23 -2.19 -14.06
C ILE A 395 -17.03 -2.35 -13.13
N ILE A 396 -17.20 -1.94 -11.88
CA ILE A 396 -16.20 -2.10 -10.81
C ILE A 396 -16.64 -3.23 -9.87
N LEU A 397 -15.69 -4.05 -9.44
CA LEU A 397 -15.89 -5.17 -8.52
C LEU A 397 -15.11 -4.97 -7.21
N ASP A 398 -15.76 -5.27 -6.09
CA ASP A 398 -15.09 -5.49 -4.79
C ASP A 398 -15.49 -6.87 -4.23
N PRO A 399 -14.58 -7.87 -4.22
CA PRO A 399 -14.86 -9.20 -3.67
C PRO A 399 -14.93 -9.25 -2.13
N PHE A 400 -14.64 -8.13 -1.44
CA PHE A 400 -14.65 -8.01 0.03
C PHE A 400 -15.26 -6.65 0.43
N LEU A 401 -16.51 -6.41 0.04
CA LEU A 401 -17.15 -5.09 0.03
C LEU A 401 -17.19 -4.38 1.40
N GLY A 402 -17.36 -5.13 2.50
CA GLY A 402 -17.32 -4.62 3.86
C GLY A 402 -18.37 -3.55 4.12
N SER A 403 -17.95 -2.30 4.25
CA SER A 403 -18.84 -1.15 4.54
C SER A 403 -19.38 -0.45 3.29
N GLY A 404 -19.13 -0.96 2.08
CA GLY A 404 -19.64 -0.38 0.84
C GLY A 404 -18.84 0.81 0.29
N THR A 405 -17.60 1.04 0.77
CA THR A 405 -16.78 2.19 0.32
C THR A 405 -16.52 2.17 -1.19
N SER A 406 -16.18 1.01 -1.76
CA SER A 406 -15.90 0.91 -3.20
C SER A 406 -17.12 1.18 -4.06
N LEU A 407 -18.29 0.77 -3.59
CA LEU A 407 -19.57 1.05 -4.25
C LEU A 407 -19.82 2.56 -4.30
N ILE A 408 -19.71 3.23 -3.15
CA ILE A 408 -19.91 4.67 -3.04
C ILE A 408 -18.96 5.43 -3.98
N ALA A 409 -17.66 5.13 -3.92
CA ALA A 409 -16.66 5.77 -4.77
C ALA A 409 -16.95 5.57 -6.27
N SER A 410 -17.33 4.35 -6.67
CA SER A 410 -17.58 4.01 -8.07
C SER A 410 -18.84 4.69 -8.62
N VAL A 411 -19.93 4.65 -7.86
CA VAL A 411 -21.21 5.26 -8.25
C VAL A 411 -21.11 6.77 -8.33
N GLN A 412 -20.38 7.42 -7.40
CA GLN A 412 -20.13 8.87 -7.44
C GLN A 412 -19.36 9.30 -8.69
N LEU A 413 -18.60 8.39 -9.29
CA LEU A 413 -17.90 8.58 -10.57
C LEU A 413 -18.74 8.13 -11.77
N GLY A 414 -19.98 7.67 -11.59
CA GLY A 414 -20.83 7.21 -12.68
C GLY A 414 -20.43 5.85 -13.26
N ARG A 415 -19.90 4.94 -12.43
CA ARG A 415 -19.61 3.55 -12.81
C ARG A 415 -20.69 2.61 -12.30
N ASN A 416 -20.86 1.48 -12.98
CA ASN A 416 -21.63 0.35 -12.50
C ASN A 416 -20.85 -0.38 -11.40
N PHE A 417 -21.54 -1.07 -10.49
CA PHE A 417 -20.87 -1.72 -9.37
C PHE A 417 -21.43 -3.10 -9.03
N ILE A 418 -20.52 -4.02 -8.72
CA ILE A 418 -20.82 -5.34 -8.15
C ILE A 418 -19.95 -5.54 -6.91
N GLY A 419 -20.54 -5.97 -5.80
CA GLY A 419 -19.78 -6.31 -4.61
C GLY A 419 -20.21 -7.63 -4.00
N TYR A 420 -19.26 -8.33 -3.39
CA TYR A 420 -19.50 -9.52 -2.60
C TYR A 420 -19.19 -9.21 -1.13
N GLU A 421 -20.12 -9.54 -0.25
CA GLU A 421 -19.95 -9.43 1.19
C GLU A 421 -20.40 -10.72 1.84
N TYR A 422 -19.53 -11.37 2.61
CA TYR A 422 -19.91 -12.65 3.22
C TYR A 422 -20.84 -12.46 4.42
N TYR A 423 -20.68 -11.39 5.20
CA TYR A 423 -21.49 -11.10 6.38
C TYR A 423 -22.61 -10.10 6.10
N GLU A 424 -23.83 -10.63 5.97
CA GLU A 424 -25.08 -9.90 5.78
C GLU A 424 -25.37 -8.85 6.86
N GLY A 425 -24.79 -9.02 8.06
CA GLY A 425 -24.91 -8.05 9.15
C GLY A 425 -24.30 -6.67 8.84
N PHE A 426 -23.53 -6.51 7.76
CA PHE A 426 -23.10 -5.20 7.28
C PHE A 426 -24.13 -4.48 6.41
N GLN A 427 -25.22 -5.11 5.97
CA GLN A 427 -26.26 -4.46 5.17
C GLN A 427 -26.81 -3.17 5.83
N PRO A 428 -27.20 -3.15 7.13
CA PRO A 428 -27.73 -1.94 7.75
C PRO A 428 -26.70 -0.79 7.82
N LEU A 429 -25.41 -1.14 7.90
CA LEU A 429 -24.34 -0.16 7.82
C LEU A 429 -24.26 0.41 6.40
N MET A 430 -24.23 -0.44 5.38
CA MET A 430 -24.21 -0.02 3.97
C MET A 430 -25.38 0.91 3.65
N GLU A 431 -26.61 0.51 3.97
CA GLU A 431 -27.82 1.31 3.74
C GLU A 431 -27.75 2.68 4.44
N SER A 432 -27.25 2.72 5.68
CA SER A 432 -27.10 3.98 6.42
C SER A 432 -26.14 4.94 5.74
N ARG A 433 -25.08 4.42 5.11
CA ARG A 433 -24.12 5.23 4.33
C ARG A 433 -24.70 5.64 2.99
N PHE A 434 -25.28 4.70 2.25
CA PHE A 434 -25.79 4.95 0.90
C PHE A 434 -26.87 6.03 0.91
N LYS A 435 -27.74 6.04 1.92
CA LYS A 435 -28.75 7.10 2.12
C LYS A 435 -28.15 8.51 2.24
N VAL A 436 -26.91 8.64 2.73
CA VAL A 436 -26.25 9.93 2.93
C VAL A 436 -25.31 10.26 1.77
N GLU A 437 -24.52 9.29 1.31
CA GLU A 437 -23.41 9.50 0.38
C GLU A 437 -23.83 9.34 -1.10
N ILE A 438 -24.89 8.56 -1.38
CA ILE A 438 -25.44 8.28 -2.72
C ILE A 438 -26.99 8.12 -2.69
N PRO A 439 -27.74 9.14 -2.23
CA PRO A 439 -29.17 9.03 -1.89
C PRO A 439 -30.11 8.61 -3.03
N ASN A 440 -29.70 8.81 -4.29
CA ASN A 440 -30.52 8.52 -5.48
C ASN A 440 -30.16 7.18 -6.13
N THR A 441 -29.25 6.41 -5.54
CA THR A 441 -28.79 5.14 -6.12
C THR A 441 -29.62 3.99 -5.58
N LYS A 442 -30.21 3.22 -6.49
CA LYS A 442 -30.82 1.93 -6.15
C LYS A 442 -29.72 0.87 -6.09
N VAL A 443 -29.66 0.14 -4.97
CA VAL A 443 -28.76 -1.00 -4.78
C VAL A 443 -29.62 -2.25 -4.64
N ASP A 444 -29.39 -3.24 -5.50
CA ASP A 444 -30.06 -4.53 -5.44
C ASP A 444 -29.23 -5.47 -4.53
N TYR A 445 -29.81 -5.89 -3.41
CA TYR A 445 -29.22 -6.86 -2.49
C TYR A 445 -29.70 -8.27 -2.83
N ILE A 446 -28.77 -9.19 -3.05
CA ILE A 446 -29.02 -10.57 -3.46
C ILE A 446 -28.49 -11.48 -2.37
N ILE A 447 -29.36 -12.32 -1.80
CA ILE A 447 -29.06 -13.22 -0.67
C ILE A 447 -28.82 -14.63 -1.19
#